data_AF-A0A5E4KMZ2-F1
#
_entry.id   AF-A0A5E4KMZ2-F1
#
_cell.length_a   1.000
_cell.length_b   1.000
_cell.length_c   1.000
_cell.angle_alpha   90.00
_cell.angle_beta   90.00
_cell.angle_gamma   90.00
#
_symmetry.space_group_name_H-M   'P 1'
#
loop_
_entity.id
_entity.type
_entity.pdbx_description
1 polymer ?
#
loop_
_entity_poly.entity_id
_entity_poly.type
_entity_poly.pdbx_seq_one_letter_code
_entity_poly.pdbx_strand_id
1 'polypeptide(L)'
;MTAHPSGRKLGVHLIPPPDLKRTEGTKVLGISGSSRQRAGMSKSERILLKALDLAKSYGAVTNFIRLQDLKIYDCEGNYSTNPGFCTYPCQSSMKYEDDQMQIVYDAILDTDVMILATPIRWNNHSALMQKFIERMNCIENSDVWFGKRLINKKVAGLIIIGHVDGVQHVAGNLMNFLNWLGFHMPQDMIASWVGPNDEDTTKDWEEIQNNRYTQEDLVNMVHSVLRLSYDINNSDL
;
A
#
# COMPACT_ATOMS: atom_id res chain seq x y z
N MET A 1 -29.18 1.79 -9.61
CA MET A 1 -28.26 1.67 -8.46
C MET A 1 -27.46 0.40 -8.65
N THR A 2 -26.30 0.48 -9.28
CA THR A 2 -25.38 -0.65 -9.38
C THR A 2 -24.72 -0.81 -8.01
N ALA A 3 -24.92 -1.97 -7.38
CA ALA A 3 -24.30 -2.30 -6.11
C ALA A 3 -22.77 -2.27 -6.28
N HIS A 4 -22.05 -1.63 -5.36
CA HIS A 4 -20.59 -1.67 -5.34
C HIS A 4 -20.15 -3.08 -4.94
N PRO A 5 -19.44 -3.85 -5.78
CA PRO A 5 -19.17 -5.28 -5.54
C PRO A 5 -18.35 -5.56 -4.29
N SER A 6 -17.68 -4.54 -3.74
CA SER A 6 -16.81 -4.63 -2.54
C SER A 6 -17.22 -3.74 -1.36
N GLY A 7 -18.31 -2.97 -1.46
CA GLY A 7 -18.50 -1.75 -0.66
C GLY A 7 -19.49 -1.86 0.50
N ARG A 8 -19.12 -1.25 1.64
CA ARG A 8 -20.04 -0.95 2.74
C ARG A 8 -21.14 -0.01 2.26
N LYS A 9 -22.27 0.03 2.98
CA LYS A 9 -23.38 0.94 2.62
C LYS A 9 -22.92 2.39 2.77
N LEU A 10 -23.03 3.16 1.68
CA LEU A 10 -22.64 4.57 1.60
C LEU A 10 -23.23 5.37 2.76
N GLY A 11 -22.40 6.19 3.41
CA GLY A 11 -22.79 7.13 4.46
C GLY A 11 -23.10 6.49 5.82
N VAL A 12 -22.92 5.17 5.97
CA VAL A 12 -23.18 4.46 7.24
C VAL A 12 -21.93 4.37 8.10
N HIS A 13 -20.80 4.02 7.49
CA HIS A 13 -19.54 3.80 8.19
C HIS A 13 -18.57 4.93 7.87
N LEU A 14 -18.79 6.09 8.47
CA LEU A 14 -17.92 7.25 8.26
C LEU A 14 -16.85 7.30 9.35
N ILE A 15 -15.60 7.44 8.94
CA ILE A 15 -14.48 7.66 9.85
C ILE A 15 -14.33 9.18 10.04
N PRO A 16 -14.44 9.70 11.28
CA PRO A 16 -14.30 11.12 11.53
C PRO A 16 -12.92 11.63 11.10
N PRO A 17 -12.81 12.89 10.61
CA PRO A 17 -11.53 13.47 10.27
C PRO A 17 -10.56 13.38 11.45
N PRO A 18 -9.25 13.13 11.19
CA PRO A 18 -8.26 13.17 12.25
C PRO A 18 -8.08 14.60 12.78
N ASP A 19 -7.60 14.71 14.02
CA ASP A 19 -7.17 16.00 14.58
C ASP A 19 -5.84 16.40 13.93
N LEU A 20 -5.85 17.54 13.23
CA LEU A 20 -4.68 18.13 12.57
C LEU A 20 -3.45 18.19 13.49
N LYS A 21 -3.63 18.56 14.76
CA LYS A 21 -2.50 18.68 15.70
C LYS A 21 -1.88 17.32 16.04
N ARG A 22 -2.65 16.24 15.91
CA ARG A 22 -2.20 14.86 16.18
C ARG A 22 -1.51 14.25 14.97
N THR A 23 -1.87 14.67 13.77
CA THR A 23 -1.35 14.11 12.51
C THR A 23 -0.28 14.98 11.86
N GLU A 24 0.00 16.14 12.43
CA GLU A 24 1.09 17.01 11.98
C GLU A 24 2.44 16.27 12.05
N GLY A 25 3.15 16.24 10.92
CA GLY A 25 4.44 15.57 10.82
C GLY A 25 4.39 14.05 10.63
N THR A 26 3.21 13.41 10.66
CA THR A 26 3.08 11.98 10.35
C THR A 26 3.67 11.70 8.97
N LYS A 27 4.61 10.77 8.88
CA LYS A 27 5.24 10.39 7.61
C LYS A 27 4.38 9.35 6.90
N VAL A 28 3.96 9.67 5.67
CA VAL A 28 3.10 8.80 4.87
C VAL A 28 3.80 8.48 3.55
N LEU A 29 4.12 7.21 3.34
CA LEU A 29 4.72 6.71 2.11
C LEU A 29 3.63 6.11 1.21
N GLY A 30 3.51 6.60 -0.01
CA GLY A 30 2.74 5.96 -1.06
C GLY A 30 3.64 5.13 -1.99
N ILE A 31 3.28 3.87 -2.24
CA ILE A 31 4.00 3.00 -3.19
C ILE A 31 3.06 2.57 -4.32
N SER A 32 3.39 2.94 -5.55
CA SER A 32 2.69 2.50 -6.76
C SER A 32 3.30 1.21 -7.30
N GLY A 33 2.51 0.13 -7.32
CA GLY A 33 2.82 -1.13 -7.99
C GLY A 33 2.39 -1.18 -9.46
N SER A 34 2.01 -0.06 -10.07
CA SER A 34 1.60 -0.09 -11.49
C SER A 34 2.78 -0.24 -12.43
N SER A 35 2.66 -1.10 -13.44
CA SER A 35 3.66 -1.25 -14.50
C SER A 35 3.49 -0.28 -15.67
N ARG A 36 2.70 0.79 -15.49
CA ARG A 36 2.50 1.80 -16.54
C ARG A 36 3.76 2.65 -16.71
N GLN A 37 4.10 2.94 -17.96
CA GLN A 37 5.39 3.54 -18.33
C GLN A 37 5.59 4.97 -17.82
N ARG A 38 4.50 5.73 -17.61
CA ARG A 38 4.57 7.13 -17.18
C ARG A 38 3.72 7.38 -15.96
N ALA A 39 4.19 8.30 -15.12
CA ALA A 39 3.45 8.78 -13.97
C ALA A 39 2.09 9.33 -14.42
N GLY A 40 1.06 9.08 -13.60
CA GLY A 40 -0.30 9.49 -13.87
C GLY A 40 -1.00 8.69 -14.96
N MET A 41 -0.43 7.62 -15.54
CA MET A 41 -1.19 6.75 -16.45
C MET A 41 -2.04 5.71 -15.70
N SER A 42 -1.62 5.32 -14.50
CA SER A 42 -2.32 4.29 -13.73
C SER A 42 -3.47 4.87 -12.91
N LYS A 43 -4.66 4.27 -13.02
CA LYS A 43 -5.83 4.67 -12.23
C LYS A 43 -5.59 4.48 -10.71
N SER A 44 -4.97 3.37 -10.30
CA SER A 44 -4.56 3.14 -8.90
C SER A 44 -3.56 4.16 -8.39
N GLU A 45 -2.61 4.59 -9.24
CA GLU A 45 -1.62 5.61 -8.87
C GLU A 45 -2.26 6.99 -8.74
N ARG A 46 -3.19 7.34 -9.63
CA ARG A 46 -3.94 8.60 -9.50
C ARG A 46 -4.73 8.67 -8.19
N ILE A 47 -5.32 7.55 -7.76
CA ILE A 47 -6.02 7.48 -6.47
C ILE A 47 -5.03 7.53 -5.29
N LEU A 48 -3.85 6.93 -5.43
CA LEU A 48 -2.78 7.07 -4.44
C LEU A 48 -2.33 8.52 -4.28
N LEU A 49 -2.11 9.25 -5.37
CA LEU A 49 -1.74 10.66 -5.31
C LEU A 49 -2.82 11.49 -4.60
N LYS A 50 -4.11 11.23 -4.87
CA LYS A 50 -5.22 11.85 -4.13
C LYS A 50 -5.19 11.51 -2.63
N ALA A 51 -4.87 10.26 -2.27
CA ALA A 51 -4.75 9.84 -0.87
C ALA A 51 -3.63 10.61 -0.15
N LEU A 52 -2.47 10.76 -0.81
CA LEU A 52 -1.34 11.53 -0.27
C LEU A 52 -1.69 13.01 -0.14
N ASP A 53 -2.33 13.62 -1.14
CA ASP A 53 -2.75 15.02 -1.05
C ASP A 53 -3.79 15.24 0.07
N LEU A 54 -4.71 14.29 0.26
CA LEU A 54 -5.63 14.32 1.40
C LEU A 54 -4.88 14.19 2.73
N ALA A 55 -3.89 13.30 2.83
CA ALA A 55 -3.07 13.18 4.04
C ALA A 55 -2.29 14.47 4.34
N LYS A 56 -1.70 15.13 3.32
CA LYS A 56 -1.05 16.45 3.47
C LYS A 56 -2.01 17.50 4.01
N SER A 57 -3.28 17.47 3.59
CA SER A 57 -4.28 18.41 4.11
C SER A 57 -4.52 18.26 5.62
N TYR A 58 -4.12 17.13 6.20
CA TYR A 58 -4.11 16.85 7.63
C TYR A 58 -2.71 17.02 8.29
N GLY A 59 -1.77 17.70 7.62
CA GLY A 59 -0.44 18.00 8.18
C GLY A 59 0.59 16.89 8.04
N ALA A 60 0.26 15.80 7.35
CA ALA A 60 1.20 14.71 7.10
C ALA A 60 2.31 15.13 6.12
N VAL A 61 3.52 14.60 6.33
CA VAL A 61 4.63 14.70 5.37
C VAL A 61 4.58 13.47 4.48
N THR A 62 4.35 13.66 3.19
CA THR A 62 4.16 12.53 2.26
C THR A 62 5.36 12.30 1.36
N ASN A 63 5.72 11.05 1.15
CA ASN A 63 6.64 10.62 0.12
C ASN A 63 5.93 9.68 -0.87
N PHE A 64 6.43 9.60 -2.10
CA PHE A 64 5.84 8.79 -3.16
C PHE A 64 6.92 8.04 -3.95
N ILE A 65 6.74 6.73 -4.10
CA ILE A 65 7.62 5.86 -4.88
C ILE A 65 6.81 5.13 -5.95
N ARG A 66 7.31 5.17 -7.18
CA ARG A 66 6.85 4.32 -8.28
C ARG A 66 7.84 3.20 -8.47
N LEU A 67 7.44 1.97 -8.15
CA LEU A 67 8.33 0.81 -8.32
C LEU A 67 8.80 0.64 -9.78
N GLN A 68 7.98 1.10 -10.74
CA GLN A 68 8.27 0.98 -12.17
C GLN A 68 9.42 1.87 -12.63
N ASP A 69 9.74 2.92 -11.86
CA ASP A 69 10.82 3.84 -12.16
C ASP A 69 12.16 3.38 -11.55
N LEU A 70 12.13 2.31 -10.75
CA LEU A 70 13.29 1.77 -10.07
C LEU A 70 13.79 0.51 -10.78
N LYS A 71 15.11 0.35 -10.85
CA LYS A 71 15.73 -0.92 -11.19
C LYS A 71 15.70 -1.84 -9.97
N ILE A 72 14.75 -2.77 -9.93
CA ILE A 72 14.62 -3.76 -8.86
C ILE A 72 14.80 -5.16 -9.46
N TYR A 73 15.86 -5.84 -8.99
CA TYR A 73 16.10 -7.24 -9.31
C TYR A 73 15.14 -8.16 -8.56
N ASP A 74 14.90 -9.34 -9.11
CA ASP A 74 14.06 -10.34 -8.46
C ASP A 74 14.69 -10.86 -7.16
N CYS A 75 13.87 -11.47 -6.30
CA CYS A 75 14.38 -12.17 -5.14
C CYS A 75 15.01 -13.49 -5.59
N GLU A 76 16.24 -13.79 -5.15
CA GLU A 76 16.93 -15.04 -5.53
C GLU A 76 16.54 -16.24 -4.64
N GLY A 77 15.60 -16.06 -3.71
CA GLY A 77 15.10 -17.16 -2.88
C GLY A 77 16.12 -17.67 -1.86
N ASN A 78 17.05 -16.82 -1.39
CA ASN A 78 18.13 -17.23 -0.48
C ASN A 78 17.62 -17.94 0.78
N TYR A 79 16.48 -17.52 1.33
CA TYR A 79 15.82 -18.17 2.47
C TYR A 79 15.57 -19.67 2.22
N SER A 80 15.11 -20.02 1.01
CA SER A 80 14.82 -21.41 0.62
C SER A 80 16.07 -22.29 0.47
N THR A 81 17.26 -21.69 0.48
CA THR A 81 18.53 -22.41 0.56
C THR A 81 19.01 -22.50 2.01
N ASN A 82 19.03 -21.36 2.71
CA ASN A 82 19.39 -21.27 4.11
C ASN A 82 18.79 -19.97 4.71
N PRO A 83 18.02 -20.04 5.80
CA PRO A 83 17.48 -18.84 6.47
C PRO A 83 18.54 -17.80 6.83
N GLY A 84 19.77 -18.23 7.13
CA GLY A 84 20.92 -17.37 7.41
C GLY A 84 21.38 -16.51 6.21
N PHE A 85 20.94 -16.83 4.99
CA PHE A 85 21.26 -16.07 3.77
C PHE A 85 20.18 -15.04 3.42
N CYS A 86 19.02 -15.04 4.07
CA CYS A 86 18.00 -14.01 3.87
C CYS A 86 18.16 -12.92 4.93
N THR A 87 19.17 -12.08 4.80
CA THR A 87 19.49 -11.03 5.81
C THR A 87 18.99 -9.67 5.37
N TYR A 88 18.80 -8.77 6.34
CA TYR A 88 18.74 -7.33 6.11
C TYR A 88 20.04 -6.67 6.63
N PRO A 89 20.78 -5.89 5.83
CA PRO A 89 20.51 -5.48 4.45
C PRO A 89 20.39 -6.65 3.45
N CYS A 90 19.54 -6.49 2.42
CA CYS A 90 19.21 -7.55 1.48
C CYS A 90 20.43 -8.02 0.67
N GLN A 91 20.73 -9.32 0.68
CA GLN A 91 21.85 -9.88 -0.09
C GLN A 91 21.76 -9.59 -1.59
N SER A 92 20.56 -9.63 -2.18
CA SER A 92 20.40 -9.29 -3.60
C SER A 92 20.75 -7.81 -3.87
N SER A 93 20.41 -6.88 -2.98
CA SER A 93 20.84 -5.47 -3.10
C SER A 93 22.34 -5.28 -2.85
N MET A 94 22.96 -6.12 -2.01
CA MET A 94 24.43 -6.09 -1.83
C MET A 94 25.18 -6.69 -3.02
N LYS A 95 24.56 -7.62 -3.76
CA LYS A 95 25.15 -8.28 -4.93
C LYS A 95 25.11 -7.41 -6.18
N TYR A 96 24.01 -6.69 -6.40
CA TYR A 96 23.81 -5.86 -7.59
C TYR A 96 23.92 -4.38 -7.22
N GLU A 97 25.05 -3.76 -7.55
CA GLU A 97 25.35 -2.37 -7.16
C GLU A 97 24.34 -1.33 -7.67
N ASP A 98 23.63 -1.63 -8.76
CA ASP A 98 22.60 -0.76 -9.33
C ASP A 98 21.15 -1.19 -9.01
N ASP A 99 20.98 -2.13 -8.08
CA ASP A 99 19.67 -2.44 -7.50
C ASP A 99 19.20 -1.29 -6.59
N GLN A 100 18.05 -0.73 -6.94
CA GLN A 100 17.49 0.44 -6.28
C GLN A 100 16.48 0.09 -5.17
N MET A 101 16.36 -1.19 -4.79
CA MET A 101 15.43 -1.62 -3.75
C MET A 101 15.76 -1.01 -2.38
N GLN A 102 17.03 -0.65 -2.13
CA GLN A 102 17.42 0.02 -0.88
C GLN A 102 16.66 1.34 -0.65
N ILE A 103 16.37 2.09 -1.71
CA ILE A 103 15.54 3.32 -1.64
C ILE A 103 14.16 3.02 -1.06
N VAL A 104 13.59 1.87 -1.43
CA VAL A 104 12.28 1.42 -0.95
C VAL A 104 12.36 0.99 0.51
N TYR A 105 13.39 0.21 0.88
CA TYR A 105 13.59 -0.21 2.27
C TYR A 105 13.75 1.00 3.19
N ASP A 106 14.61 1.95 2.84
CA ASP A 106 14.87 3.15 3.65
C ASP A 106 13.60 3.96 3.85
N ALA A 107 12.80 4.15 2.78
CA ALA A 107 11.54 4.85 2.87
C ALA A 107 10.51 4.14 3.77
N ILE A 108 10.46 2.80 3.74
CA ILE A 108 9.55 2.01 4.60
C ILE A 108 9.98 2.07 6.07
N LEU A 109 11.28 2.02 6.34
CA LEU A 109 11.79 2.12 7.70
C LEU A 109 11.59 3.52 8.29
N ASP A 110 11.65 4.56 7.46
CA ASP A 110 11.47 5.96 7.90
C ASP A 110 10.00 6.40 8.03
N THR A 111 9.03 5.70 7.43
CA THR A 111 7.62 6.12 7.41
C THR A 111 6.80 5.62 8.61
N ASP A 112 5.74 6.34 9.00
CA ASP A 112 4.77 5.88 10.01
C ASP A 112 3.62 5.11 9.36
N VAL A 113 3.21 5.56 8.17
CA VAL A 113 2.13 4.98 7.39
C VAL A 113 2.66 4.57 6.02
N MET A 114 2.26 3.40 5.53
CA MET A 114 2.52 2.95 4.16
C MET A 114 1.19 2.67 3.43
N ILE A 115 0.98 3.31 2.29
CA ILE A 115 -0.17 3.07 1.41
C ILE A 115 0.31 2.39 0.15
N LEU A 116 -0.12 1.13 -0.06
CA LEU A 116 0.19 0.38 -1.28
C LEU A 116 -0.94 0.56 -2.30
N ALA A 117 -0.59 0.90 -3.54
CA ALA A 117 -1.54 1.00 -4.63
C ALA A 117 -1.22 0.02 -5.76
N THR A 118 -2.18 -0.83 -6.12
CA THR A 118 -2.00 -1.83 -7.18
C THR A 118 -3.20 -1.87 -8.13
N PRO A 119 -2.98 -2.04 -9.45
CA PRO A 119 -4.04 -2.54 -10.30
C PRO A 119 -4.34 -4.01 -10.00
N ILE A 120 -5.55 -4.47 -10.33
CA ILE A 120 -5.89 -5.90 -10.38
C ILE A 120 -5.45 -6.46 -11.73
N ARG A 121 -4.75 -7.61 -11.72
CA ARG A 121 -4.32 -8.36 -12.91
C ARG A 121 -4.57 -9.84 -12.64
N TRP A 122 -5.42 -10.47 -13.45
CA TRP A 122 -5.76 -11.90 -13.30
C TRP A 122 -6.15 -12.27 -11.86
N ASN A 123 -7.04 -11.47 -11.26
CA ASN A 123 -7.49 -11.63 -9.88
C ASN A 123 -6.37 -11.60 -8.83
N ASN A 124 -5.24 -10.98 -9.16
CA ASN A 124 -4.10 -10.78 -8.26
C ASN A 124 -3.63 -9.31 -8.32
N HIS A 125 -2.75 -8.92 -7.40
CA HIS A 125 -2.02 -7.66 -7.51
C HIS A 125 -1.05 -7.72 -8.70
N SER A 126 -0.43 -6.60 -9.07
CA SER A 126 0.48 -6.57 -10.21
C SER A 126 1.74 -7.41 -9.96
N ALA A 127 2.35 -7.93 -11.03
CA ALA A 127 3.65 -8.61 -10.93
C ALA A 127 4.75 -7.73 -10.28
N LEU A 128 4.67 -6.42 -10.44
CA LEU A 128 5.59 -5.48 -9.82
C LEU A 128 5.37 -5.35 -8.30
N MET A 129 4.11 -5.40 -7.85
CA MET A 129 3.79 -5.48 -6.43
C MET A 129 4.20 -6.85 -5.85
N GLN A 130 4.08 -7.94 -6.62
CA GLN A 130 4.57 -9.26 -6.22
C GLN A 130 6.08 -9.26 -6.04
N LYS A 131 6.83 -8.65 -6.96
CA LYS A 131 8.28 -8.47 -6.83
C LYS A 131 8.63 -7.69 -5.55
N PHE A 132 7.90 -6.62 -5.26
CA PHE A 132 8.07 -5.88 -4.00
C PHE A 132 7.87 -6.78 -2.78
N ILE A 133 6.79 -7.56 -2.74
CA ILE A 133 6.49 -8.52 -1.66
C ILE A 133 7.63 -9.51 -1.46
N GLU A 134 8.10 -10.14 -2.54
CA GLU A 134 9.20 -11.11 -2.50
C GLU A 134 10.51 -10.50 -2.00
N ARG A 135 10.77 -9.23 -2.36
CA ARG A 135 11.95 -8.50 -1.89
C ARG A 135 11.84 -8.06 -0.44
N MET A 136 10.64 -8.03 0.16
CA MET A 136 10.46 -7.77 1.59
C MET A 136 10.71 -8.99 2.49
N ASN A 137 10.98 -10.17 1.92
CA ASN A 137 11.26 -11.38 2.71
C ASN A 137 12.47 -11.22 3.66
N CYS A 138 13.44 -10.38 3.31
CA CYS A 138 14.57 -10.07 4.19
C CYS A 138 14.18 -9.24 5.44
N ILE A 139 13.15 -8.40 5.33
CA ILE A 139 12.60 -7.60 6.43
C ILE A 139 11.77 -8.49 7.36
N GLU A 140 11.00 -9.42 6.80
CA GLU A 140 10.29 -10.43 7.60
C GLU A 140 11.29 -11.31 8.35
N ASN A 141 12.27 -11.87 7.64
CA ASN A 141 13.24 -12.80 8.21
C ASN A 141 14.13 -12.13 9.28
N SER A 142 14.33 -10.81 9.22
CA SER A 142 15.04 -10.10 10.30
C SER A 142 14.33 -10.24 11.64
N ASP A 143 12.99 -10.30 11.66
CA ASP A 143 12.21 -10.54 12.87
C ASP A 143 12.15 -12.03 13.20
N VAL A 144 11.56 -12.84 12.32
CA VAL A 144 11.21 -14.24 12.65
C VAL A 144 12.42 -15.15 12.88
N TRP A 145 13.56 -14.85 12.27
CA TRP A 145 14.76 -15.66 12.37
C TRP A 145 15.87 -15.00 13.20
N PHE A 146 16.04 -13.69 13.07
CA PHE A 146 17.11 -12.96 13.76
C PHE A 146 16.64 -12.17 15.00
N GLY A 147 15.35 -12.20 15.34
CA GLY A 147 14.81 -11.54 16.52
C GLY A 147 14.88 -10.01 16.47
N LYS A 148 15.07 -9.43 15.28
CA LYS A 148 15.20 -8.00 15.03
C LYS A 148 14.00 -7.49 14.25
N ARG A 149 12.97 -7.06 14.98
CA ARG A 149 11.79 -6.41 14.41
C ARG A 149 12.13 -5.04 13.80
N LEU A 150 12.06 -4.95 12.48
CA LEU A 150 12.32 -3.71 11.73
C LEU A 150 11.05 -2.88 11.49
N ILE A 151 9.92 -3.55 11.27
CA ILE A 151 8.61 -2.89 11.17
C ILE A 151 7.98 -2.90 12.56
N ASN A 152 7.88 -1.72 13.17
CA ASN A 152 7.31 -1.56 14.49
C ASN A 152 6.47 -0.27 14.50
N LYS A 153 5.26 -0.35 15.06
CA LYS A 153 4.33 0.79 15.15
C LYS A 153 4.06 1.49 13.81
N LYS A 154 3.99 0.71 12.72
CA LYS A 154 3.67 1.23 11.38
C LYS A 154 2.28 0.79 10.95
N VAL A 155 1.54 1.67 10.29
CA VAL A 155 0.17 1.39 9.80
C VAL A 155 0.19 1.21 8.28
N ALA A 156 -0.66 0.32 7.77
CA ALA A 156 -0.81 0.12 6.34
C ALA A 156 -2.20 0.52 5.80
N GLY A 157 -2.23 1.00 4.56
CA GLY A 157 -3.43 1.25 3.76
C GLY A 157 -3.31 0.64 2.36
N LEU A 158 -4.43 0.34 1.71
CA LEU A 158 -4.50 -0.30 0.40
C LEU A 158 -5.37 0.49 -0.57
N ILE A 159 -4.90 0.59 -1.81
CA ILE A 159 -5.65 1.12 -2.95
C ILE A 159 -5.66 0.07 -4.06
N ILE A 160 -6.84 -0.47 -4.35
CA ILE A 160 -7.01 -1.60 -5.27
C ILE A 160 -8.00 -1.23 -6.36
N ILE A 161 -7.54 -1.13 -7.60
CA ILE A 161 -8.35 -0.71 -8.75
C ILE A 161 -8.32 -1.78 -9.84
N GLY A 162 -9.49 -2.24 -10.29
CA GLY A 162 -9.66 -3.14 -11.43
C GLY A 162 -10.88 -2.75 -12.26
N HIS A 163 -11.12 -3.43 -13.39
CA HIS A 163 -12.30 -3.13 -14.23
C HIS A 163 -13.52 -3.96 -13.87
N VAL A 164 -13.38 -5.25 -13.55
CA VAL A 164 -14.56 -6.12 -13.32
C VAL A 164 -14.63 -6.64 -11.88
N ASP A 165 -13.58 -7.30 -11.41
CA ASP A 165 -13.59 -7.99 -10.12
C ASP A 165 -12.17 -8.15 -9.53
N GLY A 166 -12.09 -8.60 -8.27
CA GLY A 166 -10.89 -9.15 -7.63
C GLY A 166 -10.43 -8.42 -6.37
N VAL A 167 -11.14 -7.38 -5.95
CA VAL A 167 -10.74 -6.51 -4.82
C VAL A 167 -10.49 -7.32 -3.55
N GLN A 168 -11.44 -8.20 -3.16
CA GLN A 168 -11.36 -8.92 -1.89
C GLN A 168 -10.24 -9.96 -1.88
N HIS A 169 -9.99 -10.65 -3.00
CA HIS A 169 -8.89 -11.59 -3.11
C HIS A 169 -7.54 -10.88 -3.02
N VAL A 170 -7.37 -9.77 -3.76
CA VAL A 170 -6.14 -8.97 -3.70
C VAL A 170 -5.93 -8.39 -2.30
N ALA A 171 -6.99 -7.87 -1.67
CA ALA A 171 -6.94 -7.36 -0.31
C ALA A 171 -6.50 -8.44 0.68
N GLY A 172 -7.11 -9.62 0.65
CA GLY A 172 -6.74 -10.74 1.53
C GLY A 172 -5.26 -11.11 1.42
N ASN A 173 -4.73 -11.20 0.20
CA ASN A 173 -3.31 -11.50 -0.03
C ASN A 173 -2.39 -10.42 0.55
N LEU A 174 -2.68 -9.14 0.28
CA LEU A 174 -1.85 -8.02 0.75
C LEU A 174 -1.97 -7.83 2.28
N MET A 175 -3.16 -7.98 2.85
CA MET A 175 -3.37 -7.88 4.30
C MET A 175 -2.63 -8.99 5.04
N ASN A 176 -2.67 -10.24 4.53
CA ASN A 176 -1.88 -11.33 5.11
C ASN A 176 -0.38 -11.00 5.09
N PHE A 177 0.14 -10.57 3.94
CA PHE A 177 1.54 -10.17 3.80
C PHE A 177 1.93 -9.04 4.78
N LEU A 178 1.13 -7.98 4.86
CA LEU A 178 1.40 -6.84 5.75
C LEU A 178 1.36 -7.23 7.22
N ASN A 179 0.46 -8.14 7.60
CA ASN A 179 0.41 -8.68 8.96
C ASN A 179 1.67 -9.45 9.33
N TRP A 180 2.17 -10.31 8.42
CA TRP A 180 3.41 -11.06 8.62
C TRP A 180 4.63 -10.16 8.80
N LEU A 181 4.66 -9.00 8.12
CA LEU A 181 5.71 -8.01 8.33
C LEU A 181 5.59 -7.24 9.65
N GLY A 182 4.42 -7.22 10.30
CA GLY A 182 4.20 -6.47 11.55
C GLY A 182 3.53 -5.10 11.38
N PHE A 183 2.87 -4.83 10.25
CA PHE A 183 2.05 -3.62 10.11
C PHE A 183 0.72 -3.75 10.88
N HIS A 184 0.28 -2.65 11.47
CA HIS A 184 -1.05 -2.55 12.04
C HIS A 184 -2.09 -2.20 10.97
N MET A 185 -3.27 -2.81 11.07
CA MET A 185 -4.39 -2.56 10.19
C MET A 185 -5.38 -1.60 10.86
N PRO A 186 -5.76 -0.50 10.20
CA PRO A 186 -6.74 0.42 10.76
C PRO A 186 -8.17 -0.07 10.51
N GLN A 187 -9.14 0.64 11.09
CA GLN A 187 -10.57 0.28 10.98
C GLN A 187 -11.04 0.17 9.52
N ASP A 188 -10.69 1.17 8.69
CA ASP A 188 -10.90 1.14 7.24
C ASP A 188 -9.56 1.22 6.53
N MET A 189 -9.14 0.12 5.91
CA MET A 189 -7.81 0.00 5.29
C MET A 189 -7.83 0.14 3.76
N ILE A 190 -8.98 -0.05 3.12
CA ILE A 190 -9.05 -0.27 1.67
C ILE A 190 -9.86 0.83 1.00
N ALA A 191 -9.26 1.47 0.00
CA ALA A 191 -9.97 2.23 -1.02
C ALA A 191 -9.97 1.46 -2.34
N SER A 192 -11.15 1.28 -2.95
CA SER A 192 -11.26 0.42 -4.12
C SER A 192 -12.24 0.91 -5.17
N TRP A 193 -12.08 0.38 -6.37
CA TRP A 193 -13.06 0.51 -7.45
C TRP A 193 -12.97 -0.69 -8.38
N VAL A 194 -14.15 -1.16 -8.80
CA VAL A 194 -14.37 -1.99 -9.96
C VAL A 194 -15.54 -1.42 -10.75
N GLY A 195 -15.47 -1.55 -12.06
CA GLY A 195 -16.48 -1.11 -13.02
C GLY A 195 -17.46 -2.21 -13.42
N PRO A 196 -18.24 -1.97 -14.48
CA PRO A 196 -19.14 -2.95 -15.04
C PRO A 196 -18.41 -4.07 -15.79
N ASN A 197 -19.09 -5.20 -15.99
CA ASN A 197 -18.60 -6.27 -16.86
C ASN A 197 -18.95 -5.98 -18.34
N ASP A 198 -18.40 -4.89 -18.89
CA ASP A 198 -18.59 -4.48 -20.29
C ASP A 198 -17.30 -4.41 -21.11
N GLU A 199 -16.14 -4.58 -20.46
CA GLU A 199 -14.79 -4.51 -21.03
C GLU A 199 -14.40 -3.13 -21.63
N ASP A 200 -15.22 -2.09 -21.43
CA ASP A 200 -14.94 -0.72 -21.88
C ASP A 200 -14.18 0.07 -20.81
N THR A 201 -12.88 -0.18 -20.73
CA THR A 201 -11.99 0.48 -19.76
C THR A 201 -11.70 1.97 -20.04
N THR A 202 -12.23 2.53 -21.15
CA THR A 202 -11.95 3.92 -21.55
C THR A 202 -12.64 4.95 -20.66
N LYS A 203 -13.76 4.56 -20.05
CA LYS A 203 -14.59 5.41 -19.17
C LYS A 203 -14.23 5.30 -17.69
N ASP A 204 -13.54 4.23 -17.28
CA ASP A 204 -13.24 3.94 -15.88
C ASP A 204 -12.70 5.15 -15.09
N TRP A 205 -11.84 5.99 -15.69
CA TRP A 205 -11.27 7.10 -14.95
C TRP A 205 -12.33 8.13 -14.54
N GLU A 206 -13.22 8.50 -15.47
CA GLU A 206 -14.33 9.39 -15.19
C GLU A 206 -15.28 8.77 -14.16
N GLU A 207 -15.55 7.47 -14.29
CA GLU A 207 -16.39 6.74 -13.33
C GLU A 207 -15.79 6.69 -11.94
N ILE A 208 -14.49 6.36 -11.81
CA ILE A 208 -13.75 6.35 -10.54
C ILE A 208 -13.83 7.72 -9.87
N GLN A 209 -13.63 8.80 -10.62
CA GLN A 209 -13.65 10.16 -10.06
C GLN A 209 -15.02 10.53 -9.50
N ASN A 210 -16.10 10.09 -10.15
CA ASN A 210 -17.47 10.41 -9.78
C ASN A 210 -18.11 9.36 -8.85
N ASN A 211 -17.45 8.22 -8.62
CA ASN A 211 -17.97 7.15 -7.78
C ASN A 211 -17.90 7.53 -6.29
N ARG A 212 -19.08 7.77 -5.70
CA ARG A 212 -19.23 8.18 -4.29
C ARG A 212 -18.68 7.15 -3.30
N TYR A 213 -18.78 5.85 -3.59
CA TYR A 213 -18.24 4.80 -2.72
C TYR A 213 -16.72 4.83 -2.71
N THR A 214 -16.09 4.91 -3.88
CA THR A 214 -14.63 5.04 -3.98
C THR A 214 -14.11 6.30 -3.28
N GLN A 215 -14.83 7.43 -3.39
CA GLN A 215 -14.44 8.65 -2.68
C GLN A 215 -14.62 8.51 -1.15
N GLU A 216 -15.70 7.89 -0.68
CA GLU A 216 -15.93 7.62 0.76
C GLU A 216 -14.86 6.67 1.32
N ASP A 217 -14.58 5.55 0.63
CA ASP A 217 -13.54 4.60 1.02
C ASP A 217 -12.15 5.26 1.07
N LEU A 218 -11.84 6.13 0.10
CA LEU A 218 -10.58 6.89 0.08
C LEU A 218 -10.44 7.78 1.32
N VAL A 219 -11.48 8.55 1.64
CA VAL A 219 -11.49 9.44 2.81
C VAL A 219 -11.40 8.63 4.10
N ASN A 220 -12.21 7.58 4.23
CA ASN A 220 -12.23 6.70 5.38
C ASN A 220 -10.89 6.02 5.60
N MET A 221 -10.23 5.56 4.53
CA MET A 221 -8.92 4.93 4.60
C MET A 221 -7.86 5.92 5.08
N VAL A 222 -7.80 7.12 4.50
CA VAL A 222 -6.82 8.15 4.92
C VAL A 222 -7.05 8.57 6.38
N HIS A 223 -8.29 8.78 6.80
CA HIS A 223 -8.59 9.10 8.19
C HIS A 223 -8.18 7.95 9.12
N SER A 224 -8.50 6.72 8.74
CA SER A 224 -8.21 5.51 9.51
C SER A 224 -6.72 5.30 9.73
N VAL A 225 -5.90 5.40 8.68
CA VAL A 225 -4.45 5.20 8.81
C VAL A 225 -3.79 6.28 9.67
N LEU A 226 -4.21 7.53 9.52
CA LEU A 226 -3.64 8.65 10.27
C LEU A 226 -4.00 8.59 11.75
N ARG A 227 -5.27 8.30 12.06
CA ARG A 227 -5.73 8.16 13.45
C ARG A 227 -4.99 7.03 14.16
N LEU A 228 -4.95 5.85 13.53
CA LEU A 228 -4.29 4.69 14.14
C LEU A 228 -2.78 4.93 14.31
N SER A 229 -2.12 5.57 13.35
CA SER A 229 -0.69 5.87 13.44
C SER A 229 -0.37 6.73 14.66
N TYR A 230 -1.19 7.76 14.92
CA TYR A 230 -1.07 8.54 16.14
C TYR A 230 -1.31 7.69 17.39
N ASP A 231 -2.39 6.90 17.42
CA ASP A 231 -2.78 6.12 18.60
C ASP A 231 -1.71 5.08 19.00
N ILE A 232 -1.09 4.39 18.04
CA ILE A 232 -0.03 3.39 18.33
C ILE A 232 1.30 4.03 18.72
N ASN A 233 1.62 5.21 18.18
CA ASN A 233 2.83 5.94 18.54
C ASN A 233 2.74 6.61 19.93
N ASN A 234 1.53 6.81 20.44
CA ASN A 234 1.27 7.40 21.76
C ASN A 234 0.76 6.39 22.81
N SER A 235 0.84 5.09 22.50
CA SER A 235 0.50 4.02 23.44
C SER A 235 1.72 3.17 23.78
N ASP A 236 1.66 2.53 24.95
CA ASP A 236 2.68 1.58 25.44
C ASP A 236 2.61 0.21 24.72
N LEU A 237 1.85 0.11 23.63
CA LEU A 237 1.80 -1.07 22.75
C LEU A 237 3.16 -1.35 22.10
#